data_AF-A0A935LEJ4-F1
#
_entry.id   AF-A0A935LEJ4-F1
#
_cell.length_a   1.000
_cell.length_b   1.000
_cell.length_c   1.000
_cell.angle_alpha   90.00
_cell.angle_beta   90.00
_cell.angle_gamma   90.00
#
_symmetry.space_group_name_H-M   'P 1'
#
loop_
_entity.id
_entity.type
_entity.pdbx_description
1 polymer ?
#
loop_
_entity_poly.entity_id
_entity_poly.type
_entity_poly.pdbx_seq_one_letter_code
_entity_poly.pdbx_strand_id
1 'polypeptide(L)'
;MHTLILNAAPSGERCRAALPRLHLPHLQQLLGLLSPTAVVRGAATDLTPVHEHVLAASVGIDSPDGLIPWAAHDAAQLGLPRPGGNPEAPNAPHAHQAEPQTPGAWAWITPCHWTVHTDHVHMDDPHTLALTARDAEVLFRCSPTLPRTASRCMPATWA
;
A
#
# COMPACT_ATOMS: atom_id res chain seq x y z
N MET A 1 15.47 16.44 -5.85
CA MET A 1 15.51 15.00 -6.19
C MET A 1 16.12 14.25 -5.03
N HIS A 2 15.44 13.23 -4.49
CA HIS A 2 16.00 12.37 -3.45
C HIS A 2 16.56 11.10 -4.11
N THR A 3 17.81 10.74 -3.80
CA THR A 3 18.40 9.46 -4.22
C THR A 3 18.24 8.48 -3.07
N LEU A 4 17.60 7.35 -3.34
CA LEU A 4 17.31 6.32 -2.35
C LEU A 4 18.08 5.06 -2.69
N ILE A 5 18.87 4.55 -1.74
CA ILE A 5 19.71 3.37 -1.93
C ILE A 5 19.31 2.33 -0.89
N LEU A 6 18.56 1.32 -1.33
CA LEU A 6 17.84 0.45 -0.39
C LEU A 6 18.68 -0.65 0.22
N ASN A 7 19.70 -1.14 -0.49
CA ASN A 7 20.44 -2.34 -0.10
C ASN A 7 21.98 -2.23 -0.32
N ALA A 8 22.58 -1.04 -0.21
CA ALA A 8 24.00 -0.89 -0.53
C ALA A 8 24.99 -1.33 0.57
N ALA A 9 24.57 -1.40 1.83
CA ALA A 9 25.48 -1.69 2.94
C ALA A 9 24.83 -2.59 4.01
N PRO A 10 24.58 -3.88 3.72
CA PRO A 10 24.16 -4.84 4.73
C PRO A 10 25.17 -4.87 5.89
N SER A 11 24.70 -5.05 7.12
CA SER A 11 25.52 -4.93 8.35
C SER A 11 26.56 -6.04 8.56
N GLY A 12 26.52 -7.11 7.74
CA GLY A 12 27.42 -8.26 7.84
C GLY A 12 28.91 -7.87 7.67
N GLU A 13 29.79 -8.55 8.41
CA GLU A 13 31.24 -8.29 8.41
C GLU A 13 31.87 -8.33 7.01
N ARG A 14 31.51 -9.35 6.22
CA ARG A 14 32.01 -9.48 4.83
C ARG A 14 31.54 -8.32 3.94
N CYS A 15 30.31 -7.84 4.14
CA CYS A 15 29.77 -6.69 3.41
C CYS A 15 30.53 -5.42 3.80
N ARG A 16 30.74 -5.18 5.10
CA ARG A 16 31.53 -4.05 5.61
C ARG A 16 32.97 -4.07 5.11
N ALA A 17 33.61 -5.23 5.06
CA ALA A 17 34.97 -5.38 4.53
C ALA A 17 35.05 -5.19 3.00
N ALA A 18 33.96 -5.43 2.28
CA ALA A 18 33.88 -5.22 0.84
C ALA A 18 33.65 -3.74 0.47
N LEU A 19 32.98 -2.95 1.32
CA LEU A 19 32.64 -1.54 1.04
C LEU A 19 33.84 -0.68 0.60
N PRO A 20 35.01 -0.71 1.29
CA PRO A 20 36.18 0.10 0.87
C PRO A 20 36.76 -0.32 -0.49
N ARG A 21 36.43 -1.52 -0.97
CA ARG A 21 36.94 -2.09 -2.24
C ARG A 21 35.99 -1.85 -3.41
N LEU A 22 34.80 -1.30 -3.19
CA LEU A 22 33.83 -1.01 -4.24
C LEU A 22 34.30 0.19 -5.06
N HIS A 23 34.52 -0.02 -6.36
CA HIS A 23 34.81 1.05 -7.31
C HIS A 23 33.51 1.54 -7.95
N LEU A 24 32.98 2.68 -7.48
CA LEU A 24 31.69 3.25 -7.92
C LEU A 24 31.85 4.68 -8.47
N PRO A 25 32.55 4.86 -9.61
CA PRO A 25 32.93 6.19 -10.12
C PRO A 25 31.72 7.06 -10.47
N HIS A 26 30.68 6.48 -11.07
CA HIS A 26 29.45 7.21 -11.41
C HIS A 26 28.66 7.63 -10.17
N LEU A 27 28.65 6.80 -9.11
CA LEU A 27 28.01 7.17 -7.85
C LEU A 27 28.78 8.32 -7.18
N GLN A 28 30.11 8.26 -7.17
CA GLN A 28 30.94 9.35 -6.62
C GLN A 28 30.72 10.67 -7.38
N GLN A 29 30.68 10.63 -8.71
CA GLN A 29 30.39 11.82 -9.52
C GLN A 29 28.99 12.36 -9.21
N LEU A 30 27.97 11.50 -9.17
CA LEU A 30 26.60 11.90 -8.85
C LEU A 30 26.52 12.54 -7.46
N LEU A 31 27.14 11.92 -6.45
CA LEU A 31 27.14 12.45 -5.08
C LEU A 31 27.87 13.81 -4.98
N GLY A 32 28.86 14.08 -5.83
CA GLY A 32 29.51 15.39 -5.92
C GLY A 32 28.62 16.50 -6.48
N LEU A 33 27.53 16.15 -7.18
CA LEU A 33 26.56 17.11 -7.73
C LEU A 33 25.36 17.36 -6.80
N LEU A 34 25.21 16.57 -5.73
CA LEU A 34 24.05 16.60 -4.85
C LEU A 34 24.40 17.20 -3.49
N SER A 35 23.51 17.99 -2.92
CA SER A 35 23.62 18.45 -1.53
C SER A 35 23.06 17.39 -0.58
N PRO A 36 23.82 16.93 0.42
CA PRO A 36 23.32 15.98 1.41
C PRO A 36 22.13 16.55 2.19
N THR A 37 21.07 15.76 2.32
CA THR A 37 19.96 16.02 3.25
C THR A 37 20.11 15.16 4.51
N ALA A 38 19.14 15.26 5.42
CA ALA A 38 19.06 14.34 6.55
C ALA A 38 19.11 12.89 6.07
N VAL A 39 20.01 12.10 6.66
CA VAL A 39 20.17 10.68 6.34
C VAL A 39 19.07 9.92 7.05
N VAL A 40 18.26 9.18 6.28
CA VAL A 40 17.30 8.23 6.83
C VAL A 40 17.93 6.84 6.85
N ARG A 41 17.86 6.14 7.98
CA ARG A 41 18.35 4.77 8.16
C ARG A 41 17.20 3.91 8.67
N GLY A 42 16.98 2.76 8.06
CA GLY A 42 16.09 1.73 8.61
C GLY A 42 16.84 0.80 9.55
N ALA A 43 16.14 0.26 10.53
CA ALA A 43 16.57 -0.86 11.36
C ALA A 43 15.94 -2.17 10.85
N ALA A 44 16.55 -3.30 11.19
CA ALA A 44 16.02 -4.63 10.84
C ALA A 44 14.71 -4.97 11.56
N THR A 45 14.36 -4.19 12.59
CA THR A 45 13.12 -4.33 13.37
C THR A 45 12.00 -3.43 12.88
N ASP A 46 12.27 -2.51 11.95
CA ASP A 46 11.25 -1.62 11.40
C ASP A 46 10.29 -2.44 10.53
N LEU A 47 8.99 -2.20 10.71
CA LEU A 47 7.94 -2.88 9.95
C LEU A 47 7.78 -2.27 8.56
N THR A 48 7.99 -0.97 8.44
CA THR A 48 8.00 -0.28 7.15
C THR A 48 9.45 -0.16 6.65
N PRO A 49 9.73 -0.60 5.42
CA PRO A 49 11.07 -0.47 4.85
C PRO A 49 11.41 1.01 4.58
N VAL A 50 12.70 1.35 4.64
CA VAL A 50 13.16 2.75 4.52
C VAL A 50 12.68 3.47 3.25
N HIS A 51 12.46 2.75 2.14
CA HIS A 51 11.93 3.40 0.94
C HIS A 51 10.51 3.90 1.10
N GLU A 52 9.66 3.13 1.75
CA GLU A 52 8.28 3.51 1.97
C GLU A 52 8.21 4.70 2.93
N HIS A 53 9.04 4.74 3.98
CA HIS A 53 9.17 5.91 4.85
C HIS A 53 9.56 7.17 4.07
N VAL A 54 10.58 7.09 3.21
CA VAL A 54 11.03 8.22 2.40
C VAL A 54 9.95 8.65 1.40
N LEU A 55 9.25 7.70 0.79
CA LEU A 55 8.15 7.99 -0.12
C LEU A 55 7.00 8.68 0.62
N ALA A 56 6.60 8.19 1.80
CA ALA A 56 5.51 8.77 2.59
C ALA A 56 5.81 10.20 3.00
N ALA A 57 7.03 10.48 3.47
CA ALA A 57 7.48 11.82 3.77
C ALA A 57 7.43 12.74 2.53
N SER A 58 7.77 12.23 1.35
CA SER A 58 7.75 13.02 0.11
C SER A 58 6.35 13.42 -0.35
N VAL A 59 5.32 12.66 0.04
CA VAL A 59 3.91 12.96 -0.23
C VAL A 59 3.17 13.54 0.97
N GLY A 60 3.89 13.87 2.06
CA GLY A 60 3.33 14.50 3.25
C GLY A 60 2.50 13.58 4.14
N ILE A 61 2.68 12.26 4.04
CA ILE A 61 2.03 11.29 4.93
C ILE A 61 2.87 11.16 6.20
N ASP A 62 2.24 11.44 7.33
CA ASP A 62 2.76 11.16 8.67
C ASP A 62 1.98 9.97 9.24
N SER A 63 2.64 8.83 9.45
CA SER A 63 2.01 7.61 9.96
C SER A 63 2.99 6.81 10.82
N PRO A 64 2.50 6.07 11.84
CA PRO A 64 3.35 5.14 12.59
C PRO A 64 3.98 4.08 11.70
N ASP A 65 5.09 3.51 12.17
CA ASP A 65 5.77 2.39 11.52
C ASP A 65 4.82 1.20 11.33
N GLY A 66 4.86 0.59 10.15
CA GLY A 66 3.97 -0.50 9.73
C GLY A 66 2.55 -0.07 9.34
N LEU A 67 2.18 1.22 9.45
CA LEU A 67 0.80 1.69 9.27
C LEU A 67 0.66 2.76 8.18
N ILE A 68 1.58 2.85 7.22
CA ILE A 68 1.44 3.81 6.10
C ILE A 68 0.20 3.44 5.27
N PRO A 69 -0.78 4.35 5.12
CA PRO A 69 -2.08 4.02 4.52
C PRO A 69 -2.04 4.12 2.99
N TRP A 70 -1.11 3.42 2.34
CA TRP A 70 -0.86 3.54 0.91
C TRP A 70 -2.12 3.34 0.04
N ALA A 71 -2.88 2.27 0.30
CA ALA A 71 -4.09 2.00 -0.45
C ALA A 71 -5.15 3.10 -0.30
N ALA A 72 -5.24 3.74 0.88
CA ALA A 72 -6.17 4.85 1.10
C ALA A 72 -5.68 6.14 0.44
N HIS A 73 -4.37 6.39 0.43
CA HIS A 73 -3.77 7.51 -0.29
C HIS A 73 -4.05 7.39 -1.79
N ASP A 74 -3.77 6.23 -2.40
CA ASP A 74 -4.04 5.98 -3.81
C ASP A 74 -5.52 6.11 -4.16
N ALA A 75 -6.41 5.56 -3.32
CA ALA A 75 -7.85 5.70 -3.51
C ALA A 75 -8.30 7.17 -3.49
N ALA A 76 -7.73 7.98 -2.59
CA ALA A 76 -8.01 9.41 -2.54
C ALA A 76 -7.51 10.14 -3.80
N GLN A 77 -6.32 9.79 -4.31
CA GLN A 77 -5.77 10.36 -5.55
C GLN A 77 -6.62 9.99 -6.78
N LEU A 78 -7.25 8.82 -6.77
CA LEU A 78 -8.20 8.37 -7.79
C LEU A 78 -9.63 8.92 -7.61
N GLY A 79 -9.89 9.68 -6.54
CA GLY A 79 -11.21 10.24 -6.24
C GLY A 79 -12.26 9.18 -5.85
N LEU A 80 -11.83 8.03 -5.34
CA LEU A 80 -12.74 6.97 -4.91
C LEU A 80 -13.47 7.35 -3.61
N PRO A 81 -14.76 6.99 -3.48
CA PRO A 81 -15.56 7.36 -2.31
C PRO A 81 -15.07 6.64 -1.06
N ARG A 82 -15.00 7.36 0.07
CA ARG A 82 -14.57 6.76 1.35
C ARG A 82 -15.50 5.59 1.72
N PRO A 83 -14.97 4.38 1.96
CA PRO A 83 -15.80 3.26 2.37
C PRO A 83 -16.46 3.60 3.71
N GLY A 84 -17.75 3.28 3.85
CA GLY A 84 -18.52 3.54 5.06
C GLY A 84 -18.90 5.02 5.30
N GLY A 85 -18.57 5.95 4.40
CA GLY A 85 -19.06 7.32 4.48
C GLY A 85 -20.51 7.41 3.99
N ASN A 86 -21.42 7.93 4.82
CA ASN A 86 -22.76 8.29 4.37
C ASN A 86 -22.67 9.53 3.47
N PRO A 87 -23.02 9.49 2.18
CA PRO A 87 -22.89 10.65 1.29
C PRO A 87 -23.87 11.80 1.61
N GLU A 88 -24.86 11.61 2.50
CA GLU A 88 -26.03 12.50 2.60
C GLU A 88 -26.37 13.12 3.97
N ALA A 89 -25.52 13.07 5.01
CA ALA A 89 -25.92 13.65 6.32
C ALA A 89 -25.16 14.93 6.74
N PRO A 90 -25.26 16.07 6.02
CA PRO A 90 -24.85 17.36 6.59
C PRO A 90 -25.72 17.81 7.76
N ASN A 91 -26.99 17.37 7.88
CA ASN A 91 -27.94 17.80 8.92
C ASN A 91 -29.06 16.78 9.16
N ALA A 92 -28.82 15.70 9.90
CA ALA A 92 -29.90 14.87 10.44
C ALA A 92 -30.11 15.21 11.93
N PRO A 93 -31.15 15.99 12.30
CA PRO A 93 -31.55 16.06 13.70
C PRO A 93 -32.13 14.69 14.08
N HIS A 94 -31.98 14.30 15.36
CA HIS A 94 -32.30 12.99 15.96
C HIS A 94 -31.15 11.95 15.91
N ALA A 95 -29.99 12.34 16.44
CA ALA A 95 -28.92 11.42 16.82
C ALA A 95 -29.23 10.75 18.17
N HIS A 96 -30.04 9.69 18.17
CA HIS A 96 -30.11 8.76 19.30
C HIS A 96 -29.81 7.36 18.78
N GLN A 97 -28.64 6.84 19.18
CA GLN A 97 -28.11 5.51 18.89
C GLN A 97 -27.62 5.27 17.45
N ALA A 98 -26.64 6.06 17.02
CA ALA A 98 -25.76 5.63 15.93
C ALA A 98 -24.72 4.65 16.52
N GLU A 99 -24.73 3.40 16.07
CA GLU A 99 -23.62 2.47 16.30
C GLU A 99 -22.30 3.14 15.87
N PRO A 100 -21.17 2.91 16.56
CA PRO A 100 -19.89 3.45 16.15
C PRO A 100 -19.60 2.99 14.72
N GLN A 101 -19.73 3.92 13.77
CA GLN A 101 -19.44 3.67 12.37
C GLN A 101 -17.94 3.38 12.27
N THR A 102 -17.60 2.11 12.06
CA THR A 102 -16.22 1.73 11.78
C THR A 102 -15.76 2.49 10.54
N PRO A 103 -14.70 3.31 10.63
CA PRO A 103 -14.20 4.02 9.48
C PRO A 103 -13.81 2.98 8.41
N GLY A 104 -14.31 3.14 7.18
CA GLY A 104 -13.96 2.21 6.13
C GLY A 104 -12.47 2.26 5.84
N ALA A 105 -11.92 1.07 5.53
CA ALA A 105 -10.53 0.87 5.18
C ALA A 105 -10.37 0.61 3.68
N TRP A 106 -9.17 0.88 3.17
CA TRP A 106 -8.75 0.54 1.81
C TRP A 106 -7.61 -0.47 1.86
N ALA A 107 -7.58 -1.36 0.88
CA ALA A 107 -6.51 -2.32 0.68
C ALA A 107 -6.31 -2.58 -0.81
N TRP A 108 -5.08 -2.87 -1.22
CA TRP A 108 -4.81 -3.49 -2.52
C TRP A 108 -5.00 -5.00 -2.40
N ILE A 109 -5.55 -5.62 -3.45
CA ILE A 109 -5.77 -7.06 -3.52
C ILE A 109 -5.15 -7.54 -4.82
N THR A 110 -4.27 -8.55 -4.73
CA THR A 110 -3.69 -9.24 -5.88
C THR A 110 -4.19 -10.68 -5.89
N PRO A 111 -5.21 -11.01 -6.71
CA PRO A 111 -5.68 -12.39 -6.83
C PRO A 111 -4.55 -13.30 -7.36
N CYS A 112 -4.42 -14.48 -6.78
CA CYS A 112 -3.42 -15.48 -7.13
C CYS A 112 -3.98 -16.89 -6.94
N HIS A 113 -3.35 -17.88 -7.57
CA HIS A 113 -3.69 -19.29 -7.36
C HIS A 113 -2.76 -19.87 -6.30
N TRP A 114 -3.35 -20.64 -5.37
CA TRP A 114 -2.64 -21.31 -4.31
C TRP A 114 -2.81 -22.81 -4.49
N THR A 115 -1.70 -23.51 -4.65
CA THR A 115 -1.67 -24.97 -4.69
C THR A 115 -1.23 -25.49 -3.33
N VAL A 116 -2.09 -26.29 -2.70
CA VAL A 116 -1.84 -26.87 -1.38
C VAL A 116 -1.48 -28.34 -1.55
N HIS A 117 -0.26 -28.70 -1.13
CA HIS A 117 0.22 -30.07 -1.03
C HIS A 117 0.32 -30.50 0.44
N THR A 118 0.66 -31.77 0.69
CA THR A 118 0.72 -32.31 2.06
C THR A 118 1.83 -31.67 2.90
N ASP A 119 2.95 -31.30 2.28
CA ASP A 119 4.16 -30.79 2.94
C ASP A 119 4.45 -29.30 2.65
N HIS A 120 3.81 -28.72 1.64
CA HIS A 120 4.04 -27.33 1.26
C HIS A 120 2.80 -26.68 0.64
N VAL A 121 2.82 -25.35 0.63
CA VAL A 121 1.85 -24.50 -0.04
C VAL A 121 2.63 -23.60 -0.99
N HIS A 122 2.24 -23.56 -2.25
CA HIS A 122 2.85 -22.72 -3.27
C HIS A 122 1.83 -21.71 -3.78
N MET A 123 2.26 -20.46 -3.92
CA MET A 123 1.51 -19.42 -4.61
C MET A 123 2.07 -19.28 -6.02
N ASP A 124 1.25 -19.53 -7.03
CA ASP A 124 1.64 -19.35 -8.43
C ASP A 124 1.78 -17.84 -8.75
N ASP A 125 2.53 -17.53 -9.80
CA ASP A 125 2.69 -16.14 -10.25
C ASP A 125 1.29 -15.52 -10.53
N PRO A 126 0.88 -14.44 -9.83
CA PRO A 126 -0.43 -13.83 -10.00
C PRO A 126 -0.69 -13.36 -11.44
N HIS A 127 0.35 -13.03 -12.20
CA HIS A 127 0.19 -12.61 -13.60
C HIS A 127 -0.27 -13.74 -14.51
N THR A 128 -0.08 -15.00 -14.12
CA THR A 128 -0.54 -16.17 -14.90
C THR A 128 -2.06 -16.31 -14.95
N LEU A 129 -2.80 -15.75 -13.99
CA LEU A 129 -4.27 -15.72 -14.06
C LEU A 129 -4.79 -14.87 -15.22
N ALA A 130 -3.95 -13.95 -15.73
CA ALA A 130 -4.30 -13.05 -16.82
C ALA A 130 -5.64 -12.31 -16.62
N LEU A 131 -5.96 -11.95 -15.37
CA LEU A 131 -7.21 -11.28 -15.03
C LEU A 131 -7.32 -9.93 -15.72
N THR A 132 -8.41 -9.73 -16.43
CA THR A 132 -8.76 -8.44 -17.00
C THR A 132 -9.46 -7.56 -15.96
N ALA A 133 -9.61 -6.26 -16.26
CA ALA A 133 -10.42 -5.35 -15.44
C ALA A 133 -11.87 -5.86 -15.28
N ARG A 134 -12.42 -6.52 -16.31
CA ARG A 134 -13.77 -7.09 -16.26
C ARG A 134 -13.84 -8.28 -15.31
N ASP A 135 -12.84 -9.16 -15.30
CA ASP A 135 -12.77 -10.31 -14.39
C ASP A 135 -12.66 -9.85 -12.94
N ALA A 136 -11.82 -8.85 -12.68
CA ALA A 136 -11.68 -8.26 -11.35
C ALA A 136 -13.01 -7.70 -10.82
N GLU A 137 -13.79 -7.03 -11.67
CA GLU A 137 -15.11 -6.52 -11.31
C GLU A 137 -16.10 -7.65 -10.99
N VAL A 138 -16.09 -8.73 -11.78
CA VAL A 138 -16.93 -9.92 -11.52
C VAL A 138 -16.54 -10.55 -10.19
N LEU A 139 -15.24 -10.78 -9.95
CA LEU A 139 -14.73 -11.34 -8.70
C LEU A 139 -15.10 -10.49 -7.49
N PHE A 140 -14.98 -9.17 -7.59
CA PHE A 140 -15.38 -8.25 -6.52
C PHE A 140 -16.87 -8.38 -6.19
N ARG A 141 -17.75 -8.43 -7.20
CA ARG A 141 -19.21 -8.58 -6.98
C ARG A 141 -19.60 -9.95 -6.44
N CYS A 142 -18.89 -11.00 -6.85
CA CYS A 142 -19.19 -12.37 -6.50
C CYS A 142 -18.59 -12.81 -5.15
N SER A 143 -17.70 -12.03 -4.54
CA SER A 143 -17.13 -12.32 -3.23
C SER A 143 -18.12 -11.98 -2.09
N PRO A 144 -18.69 -12.98 -1.40
CA PRO A 144 -19.63 -12.72 -0.31
C PRO A 144 -18.95 -12.29 1.00
N THR A 145 -17.63 -12.44 1.09
CA THR A 145 -16.83 -12.28 2.32
C THR A 145 -15.98 -11.01 2.36
N LEU A 146 -15.83 -10.28 1.25
CA LEU A 146 -15.32 -8.92 1.31
C LEU A 146 -16.44 -8.02 1.86
N PRO A 147 -16.16 -7.12 2.84
CA PRO A 147 -17.18 -6.26 3.39
C PRO A 147 -17.86 -5.49 2.25
N ARG A 148 -19.12 -5.86 1.99
CA ARG A 148 -19.96 -5.24 0.96
C ARG A 148 -20.41 -3.87 1.46
N THR A 149 -19.50 -2.91 1.50
CA THR A 149 -19.87 -1.52 1.73
C THR A 149 -20.54 -0.98 0.48
N ALA A 150 -21.85 -0.74 0.61
CA ALA A 150 -22.74 -0.05 -0.32
C ALA A 150 -23.08 -0.76 -1.65
N SER A 151 -24.07 -1.64 -1.59
CA SER A 151 -25.02 -1.82 -2.71
C SER A 151 -26.42 -1.98 -2.16
N ARG A 152 -26.99 -0.85 -1.71
CA ARG A 152 -28.44 -0.72 -1.55
C ARG A 152 -28.88 0.72 -1.81
N CYS A 153 -28.71 1.16 -3.05
CA CYS A 153 -29.51 2.24 -3.64
C CYS A 153 -29.98 1.77 -5.02
N MET A 154 -31.04 0.98 -5.02
CA MET A 154 -31.98 0.88 -6.13
C MET A 154 -33.36 1.19 -5.53
N PRO A 155 -34.05 2.21 -6.03
CA PRO A 155 -35.43 2.02 -6.42
C PRO A 155 -35.47 1.94 -7.93
N ALA A 156 -35.72 0.73 -8.43
CA ALA A 156 -36.16 0.55 -9.80
C ALA A 156 -37.48 1.30 -9.97
N THR A 157 -37.45 2.37 -10.77
CA THR A 157 -38.61 2.83 -11.53
C THR A 157 -38.11 3.14 -12.93
N TRP A 158 -38.23 2.16 -13.80
CA TRP A 158 -38.39 2.42 -15.23
C TRP A 158 -39.84 2.10 -15.57
N ALA A 159 -40.42 2.98 -16.38
CA ALA A 159 -41.82 3.01 -16.80
C ALA A 159 -42.30 1.71 -17.46
#